data_AF-A0A8T6WK05-F1
#
_entry.id   AF-A0A8T6WK05-F1
#
_cell.length_a   1.000
_cell.length_b   1.000
_cell.length_c   1.000
_cell.angle_alpha   90.00
_cell.angle_beta   90.00
_cell.angle_gamma   90.00
#
_symmetry.space_group_name_H-M   'P 1'
#
loop_
_entity.id
_entity.type
_entity.pdbx_description
1 polymer ?
#
loop_
_entity_poly.entity_id
_entity_poly.type
_entity_poly.pdbx_seq_one_letter_code
_entity_poly.pdbx_strand_id
1 'polypeptide(L)' 'MAVLATAKVGSGFRVTIPKEVRDLLELEEGEELLFFETEGWIKRICLRKHYTS' A
#
# COMPACT_ATOMS: atom_id res chain seq x y z
N MET A 1 -12.89 -11.03 -0.93
CA MET A 1 -11.90 -9.95 -0.75
C MET A 1 -12.35 -8.78 -1.62
N ALA A 2 -12.77 -7.67 -1.02
CA ALA A 2 -13.22 -6.52 -1.79
C ALA A 2 -11.99 -5.78 -2.35
N VAL A 3 -12.00 -5.46 -3.64
CA VAL A 3 -10.99 -4.59 -4.25
C VAL A 3 -11.48 -3.16 -4.04
N LEU A 4 -10.79 -2.40 -3.17
CA LEU A 4 -11.14 -0.99 -2.91
C LEU A 4 -10.85 -0.10 -4.12
N ALA A 5 -9.71 -0.34 -4.77
CA ALA A 5 -9.27 0.42 -5.94
C ALA A 5 -8.21 -0.37 -6.72
N THR A 6 -8.02 0.00 -7.98
CA THR A 6 -6.93 -0.50 -8.83
C THR A 6 -6.09 0.68 -9.32
N ALA A 7 -4.77 0.56 -9.22
CA ALA A 7 -3.82 1.57 -9.71
C ALA A 7 -2.83 0.94 -10.69
N LYS A 8 -2.36 1.73 -11.66
CA LYS A 8 -1.27 1.32 -12.54
C LYS A 8 0.07 1.62 -11.87
N VAL A 9 1.05 0.76 -12.14
CA VAL A 9 2.45 1.04 -11.80
C VAL A 9 2.97 2.07 -12.81
N GLY A 10 3.39 3.23 -12.29
CA GLY A 10 4.00 4.29 -13.07
C GLY A 10 5.49 4.06 -13.33
N SER A 11 6.14 5.04 -13.94
CA SER A 11 7.59 5.02 -14.16
C SER A 11 8.36 4.96 -12.83
N GLY A 12 9.52 4.30 -12.86
CA GLY A 12 10.37 4.14 -11.67
C GLY A 12 9.76 3.26 -10.58
N PHE A 13 8.89 2.31 -10.95
CA PHE A 13 8.25 1.36 -10.03
C PHE A 13 7.41 2.03 -8.93
N ARG A 14 6.84 3.20 -9.22
CA ARG A 14 5.98 3.95 -8.29
C ARG A 14 4.52 3.59 -8.47
N VAL A 15 3.79 3.48 -7.36
CA VAL A 15 2.33 3.30 -7.36
C VAL A 15 1.72 4.44 -6.56
N THR A 16 0.76 5.14 -7.16
CA THR A 16 -0.05 6.11 -6.42
C THR A 16 -1.03 5.35 -5.54
N ILE A 17 -0.98 5.60 -4.23
CA ILE A 17 -1.97 5.04 -3.30
C ILE A 17 -3.29 5.80 -3.51
N PRO A 18 -4.37 5.12 -3.96
CA PRO A 18 -5.66 5.77 -4.19
C PRO A 18 -6.20 6.44 -2.93
N LYS A 19 -7.00 7.49 -3.10
CA LYS A 19 -7.51 8.29 -1.98
C LYS A 19 -8.26 7.43 -0.97
N GLU A 20 -9.10 6.51 -1.42
CA GLU A 20 -9.90 5.65 -0.55
C GLU A 20 -9.03 4.75 0.33
N VAL A 21 -7.87 4.34 -0.18
CA VAL A 21 -6.89 3.52 0.57
C VAL A 21 -6.10 4.39 1.56
N ARG A 22 -5.76 5.62 1.20
CA ARG A 22 -5.11 6.57 2.12
C ARG A 22 -6.02 6.95 3.28
N ASP A 23 -7.28 7.24 3.00
CA ASP A 23 -8.28 7.59 4.00
C ASP A 23 -8.52 6.40 4.94
N LEU A 24 -8.60 5.17 4.40
CA LEU A 24 -8.78 3.95 5.19
C LEU A 24 -7.60 3.64 6.12
N LEU A 25 -6.37 3.93 5.67
CA LEU A 25 -5.15 3.68 6.42
C LEU A 25 -4.66 4.90 7.21
N GLU A 26 -5.42 6.00 7.18
CA GLU A 26 -5.10 7.29 7.81
C GLU A 26 -3.67 7.73 7.49
N LEU A 27 -3.35 7.75 6.19
CA LEU A 27 -2.01 8.07 5.70
C LEU A 27 -1.86 9.57 5.42
N GLU A 28 -0.76 10.14 5.92
CA GLU A 28 -0.37 11.52 5.64
C GLU A 28 0.85 11.60 4.70
N GLU A 29 1.04 12.75 4.07
CA GLU A 29 2.20 12.99 3.22
C GLU A 29 3.49 12.97 4.07
N GLY A 30 4.50 12.22 3.61
CA GLY A 30 5.77 12.08 4.31
C GLY A 30 5.83 10.91 5.30
N GLU A 31 4.72 10.20 5.54
CA GLU A 31 4.75 8.98 6.35
C GLU A 31 5.51 7.84 5.66
N GLU A 32 6.27 7.08 6.46
CA GLU A 32 6.93 5.88 6.00
C GLU A 32 5.98 4.67 6.00
N LEU A 33 6.10 3.83 4.97
CA LEU A 33 5.33 2.60 4.82
C LEU A 33 6.27 1.39 4.85
N LEU A 34 5.85 0.35 5.56
CA LEU A 34 6.55 -0.93 5.55
C LEU A 34 5.94 -1.84 4.48
N PHE A 35 6.78 -2.27 3.54
CA PHE A 35 6.44 -3.26 2.52
C PHE A 35 6.88 -4.66 2.97
N PHE A 36 6.02 -5.65 2.79
CA PHE A 36 6.31 -7.04 3.12
C PHE A 36 5.62 -8.00 2.16
N GLU A 37 6.21 -9.18 1.99
CA GLU A 37 5.60 -10.28 1.24
C GLU A 37 4.81 -11.17 2.19
N THR A 38 3.66 -11.67 1.73
CA THR A 38 2.91 -12.70 2.46
C THR A 38 3.30 -14.08 1.95
N GLU A 39 3.55 -15.02 2.86
CA GLU A 39 3.74 -16.42 2.47
C GLU A 39 2.41 -17.04 2.01
N GLY A 40 2.40 -17.61 0.81
CA GLY A 40 1.21 -18.23 0.21
C GLY A 40 1.37 -18.54 -1.28
N TRP A 41 0.39 -19.25 -1.84
CA TRP A 41 0.39 -19.68 -3.26
C TRP A 41 0.36 -18.51 -4.26
N ILE A 42 -0.06 -17.33 -3.80
CA ILE A 42 -0.13 -16.11 -4.62
C ILE A 42 0.83 -15.11 -3.99
N LYS A 43 1.93 -14.79 -4.69
CA LYS A 43 2.86 -13.74 -4.28
C LYS A 43 2.12 -12.41 -4.27
N ARG A 44 1.96 -11.82 -3.09
CA ARG A 44 1.36 -10.49 -2.91
C ARG A 44 2.35 -9.62 -2.16
N ILE A 45 2.46 -8.38 -2.62
CA ILE A 45 3.12 -7.31 -1.88
C ILE A 45 2.06 -6.64 -1.03
N CYS A 46 2.28 -6.63 0.28
CA CYS A 46 1.46 -5.92 1.24
C CYS A 46 2.22 -4.70 1.75
N LEU A 47 1.46 -3.70 2.17
CA LEU A 47 1.98 -2.51 2.83
C LEU A 47 1.18 -2.23 4.09
N ARG A 48 1.82 -1.62 5.08
CA ARG A 48 1.17 -1.11 6.29
C ARG A 48 1.83 0.18 6.75
N LYS A 49 1.08 0.98 7.50
CA LYS A 49 1.60 2.14 8.22
C LYS A 49 2.75 1.73 9.14
N HIS A 50 3.85 2.46 9.10
CA HIS A 50 4.95 2.29 10.05
C HIS A 50 4.58 3.01 11.34
N TYR A 51 4.41 2.27 12.43
CA TYR A 51 4.15 2.85 13.74
C TYR A 51 5.49 3.01 14.45
N THR A 52 6.04 4.22 14.45
CA THR A 52 7.17 4.59 15.30
C THR A 52 6.60 4.95 16.67
N SER A 53 6.84 4.12 17.68
CA SER A 53 6.51 4.41 19.08
C SER A 53 7.31 5.58 19.64
#